data_AF-A0A9W8WGU5-F1
#
_entry.id   AF-A0A9W8WGU5-F1
#
_cell.length_a   1.000
_cell.length_b   1.000
_cell.length_c   1.000
_cell.angle_alpha   90.00
_cell.angle_beta   90.00
_cell.angle_gamma   90.00
#
_symmetry.space_group_name_H-M   'P 1'
#
loop_
_entity.id
_entity.type
_entity.pdbx_description
1 polymer ?
#
loop_
_entity_poly.entity_id
_entity_poly.type
_entity_poly.pdbx_seq_one_letter_code
_entity_poly.pdbx_strand_id
1 'polypeptide(L)'
;MAISILPVVDTDLPTLIEFVHSSKLRLTINRLLYLDWPNDAAQKPQYKNAVESSFNNDLVQCLKAVDEESNELAGYLVLTPKTRAEVREGAQIGDDIEKPSVPEGMHPGVLSALTNVMTEINRETENLDHLGIQTLNSELGPY
;
A
#
# COMPACT_ATOMS: atom_id res chain seq x y z
N MET A 1 -13.17 21.94 11.33
CA MET A 1 -12.65 21.00 10.32
C MET A 1 -13.68 19.90 10.15
N ALA A 2 -14.45 19.97 9.07
CA ALA A 2 -15.38 18.92 8.68
C ALA A 2 -14.72 18.11 7.56
N ILE A 3 -14.77 16.79 7.67
CA ILE A 3 -14.14 15.87 6.71
C ILE A 3 -15.23 15.06 6.04
N SER A 4 -15.20 15.04 4.71
CA SER A 4 -16.04 14.18 3.88
C SER A 4 -15.23 12.99 3.36
N ILE A 5 -15.84 11.80 3.37
CA ILE A 5 -15.25 10.58 2.78
C ILE A 5 -15.93 10.30 1.44
N LEU A 6 -15.15 10.28 0.36
CA LEU A 6 -15.64 10.20 -1.01
C LEU A 6 -14.88 9.11 -1.79
N PRO A 7 -15.46 8.55 -2.88
CA PRO A 7 -14.71 7.73 -3.81
C PRO A 7 -13.54 8.49 -4.44
N VAL A 8 -12.43 7.80 -4.69
CA VAL A 8 -11.31 8.32 -5.48
C VAL A 8 -11.73 8.44 -6.96
N VAL A 9 -11.21 9.46 -7.64
CA VAL A 9 -11.31 9.66 -9.09
C VAL A 9 -9.92 9.82 -9.70
N ASP A 10 -9.81 9.67 -11.03
CA ASP A 10 -8.53 9.70 -11.76
C ASP A 10 -7.66 10.92 -11.44
N THR A 11 -8.27 12.09 -11.29
CA THR A 11 -7.54 13.34 -11.02
C THR A 11 -6.88 13.37 -9.64
N ASP A 12 -7.27 12.49 -8.72
CA ASP A 12 -6.66 12.41 -7.40
C ASP A 12 -5.34 11.63 -7.41
N LEU A 13 -5.15 10.71 -8.38
CA LEU A 13 -4.05 9.74 -8.37
C LEU A 13 -2.66 10.36 -8.17
N PRO A 14 -2.28 11.46 -8.85
CA PRO A 14 -0.97 12.07 -8.62
C PRO A 14 -0.73 12.46 -7.15
N THR A 15 -1.73 13.02 -6.49
CA THR A 15 -1.64 13.41 -5.07
C THR A 15 -1.58 12.19 -4.16
N LEU A 16 -2.37 11.16 -4.45
CA LEU A 16 -2.41 9.92 -3.66
C LEU A 16 -1.06 9.18 -3.71
N ILE A 17 -0.37 9.20 -4.85
CA ILE A 17 0.99 8.63 -4.99
C ILE A 17 1.96 9.32 -4.03
N GLU A 18 1.91 10.65 -3.94
CA GLU A 18 2.75 11.41 -3.02
C GLU A 18 2.37 11.18 -1.55
N PHE A 19 1.08 10.94 -1.25
CA PHE A 19 0.63 10.55 0.10
C PHE A 19 1.21 9.19 0.51
N VAL A 20 1.18 8.22 -0.41
CA VAL A 20 1.76 6.90 -0.19
C VAL A 20 3.26 7.03 0.02
N HIS A 21 3.96 7.72 -0.87
CA HIS A 21 5.41 7.94 -0.76
C HIS A 21 5.78 8.59 0.58
N SER A 22 5.12 9.70 0.94
CA SER A 22 5.34 10.40 2.21
C SER A 22 5.08 9.52 3.43
N SER A 23 4.00 8.72 3.41
CA SER A 23 3.69 7.78 4.48
C SER A 23 4.75 6.68 4.59
N LYS A 24 5.24 6.17 3.47
CA LYS A 24 6.27 5.12 3.42
C LYS A 24 7.64 5.63 3.89
N LEU A 25 7.95 6.91 3.69
CA LEU A 25 9.16 7.55 4.26
C LEU A 25 9.19 7.53 5.79
N ARG A 26 8.02 7.49 6.45
CA ARG A 26 7.92 7.45 7.91
C ARG A 26 8.07 6.05 8.50
N LEU A 27 7.95 5.00 7.68
CA LEU A 27 8.12 3.62 8.14
C LEU A 27 9.60 3.32 8.33
N THR A 28 10.04 3.17 9.58
CA THR A 28 11.44 2.90 9.92
C THR A 28 11.99 1.63 9.26
N ILE A 29 11.14 0.63 9.02
CA ILE A 29 11.51 -0.59 8.31
C ILE A 29 11.97 -0.32 6.86
N ASN A 30 11.42 0.69 6.20
CA ASN A 30 11.78 0.99 4.82
C ASN A 30 13.21 1.54 4.71
N ARG A 31 13.76 2.12 5.78
CA ARG A 31 15.19 2.52 5.86
C ARG A 31 16.14 1.33 5.79
N LEU A 32 15.67 0.14 6.17
CA LEU A 32 16.44 -1.10 6.07
C LEU A 32 16.16 -1.84 4.75
N LEU A 33 14.96 -1.65 4.20
CA LEU A 33 14.52 -2.34 2.99
C LEU A 33 15.16 -1.77 1.72
N TYR A 34 15.23 -0.44 1.58
CA TYR A 34 15.83 0.19 0.40
C TYR A 34 17.33 0.44 0.58
N LEU A 35 18.09 0.09 -0.44
CA LEU A 35 19.48 0.53 -0.61
C LEU A 35 19.49 2.04 -0.87
N ASP A 36 20.45 2.76 -0.30
CA ASP A 36 20.65 4.20 -0.48
C ASP A 36 19.40 5.05 -0.12
N TRP A 37 18.84 4.78 1.06
CA TRP A 37 17.65 5.48 1.58
C TRP A 37 17.73 7.03 1.43
N PRO A 38 16.69 7.70 0.92
CA PRO A 38 15.36 7.15 0.60
C PRO A 38 15.24 6.54 -0.80
N ASN A 39 16.20 6.67 -1.71
CA ASN A 39 16.10 6.07 -3.05
C ASN A 39 14.73 6.28 -3.75
N ASP A 40 14.34 7.55 -3.92
CA ASP A 40 13.04 7.91 -4.52
C ASP A 40 12.85 7.31 -5.92
N ALA A 41 13.94 7.11 -6.67
CA ALA A 41 13.92 6.48 -7.98
C ALA A 41 13.39 5.04 -7.94
N ALA A 42 13.72 4.28 -6.89
CA ALA A 42 13.18 2.93 -6.68
C ALA A 42 11.78 2.96 -6.03
N GLN A 43 11.53 3.89 -5.11
CA GLN A 43 10.28 3.96 -4.33
C GLN A 43 9.07 4.43 -5.16
N LYS A 44 9.20 5.57 -5.85
CA LYS A 44 8.05 6.24 -6.50
C LYS A 44 7.36 5.38 -7.56
N PRO A 45 8.06 4.64 -8.45
CA PRO A 45 7.41 3.76 -9.41
C PRO A 45 6.61 2.64 -8.73
N GLN A 46 7.12 2.07 -7.63
CA GLN A 46 6.42 1.00 -6.90
C GLN A 46 5.14 1.52 -6.24
N TYR A 47 5.19 2.70 -5.63
CA TYR A 47 4.00 3.29 -5.00
C TYR A 47 2.99 3.79 -6.02
N LYS A 48 3.45 4.32 -7.15
CA LYS A 48 2.59 4.59 -8.30
C LYS A 48 1.83 3.33 -8.73
N ASN A 49 2.55 2.25 -8.99
CA ASN A 49 1.94 0.99 -9.40
C ASN A 49 0.95 0.47 -8.36
N ALA A 50 1.24 0.60 -7.07
CA ALA A 50 0.33 0.18 -6.01
C ALA A 50 -0.99 0.97 -6.01
N VAL A 51 -0.92 2.30 -6.11
CA VAL A 51 -2.10 3.17 -6.18
C VAL A 51 -2.93 2.87 -7.43
N GLU A 52 -2.29 2.81 -8.60
CA GLU A 52 -2.97 2.55 -9.87
C GLU A 52 -3.57 1.14 -9.89
N SER A 53 -2.89 0.14 -9.33
CA SER A 53 -3.41 -1.24 -9.27
C SER A 53 -4.62 -1.36 -8.34
N SER A 54 -4.64 -0.63 -7.21
CA SER A 54 -5.81 -0.58 -6.31
C SER A 54 -6.96 0.18 -6.95
N PHE A 55 -6.69 1.29 -7.64
CA PHE A 55 -7.71 2.10 -8.29
C PHE A 55 -8.39 1.37 -9.47
N ASN A 56 -7.61 0.61 -10.25
CA ASN A 56 -8.11 -0.15 -11.40
C ASN A 56 -8.69 -1.52 -11.04
N ASN A 57 -8.81 -1.86 -9.76
CA ASN A 57 -9.35 -3.14 -9.32
C ASN A 57 -10.78 -2.97 -8.79
N ASP A 58 -11.76 -3.48 -9.54
CA ASP A 58 -13.19 -3.38 -9.20
C ASP A 58 -13.57 -4.06 -7.87
N LEU A 59 -12.72 -4.94 -7.34
CA LEU A 59 -12.92 -5.58 -6.05
C LEU A 59 -12.40 -4.74 -4.88
N VAL A 60 -11.61 -3.71 -5.14
CA VAL A 60 -10.98 -2.84 -4.13
C VAL A 60 -11.74 -1.53 -4.04
N GLN A 61 -12.07 -1.10 -2.82
CA GLN A 61 -12.66 0.22 -2.60
C GLN A 61 -11.57 1.23 -2.26
N CYS A 62 -11.39 2.22 -3.13
CA CYS A 62 -10.49 3.36 -2.92
C CYS A 62 -11.30 4.58 -2.46
N LEU A 63 -11.03 5.06 -1.26
CA LEU A 63 -11.71 6.20 -0.63
C LEU A 63 -10.71 7.32 -0.32
N LYS A 64 -11.15 8.55 -0.45
CA LYS A 64 -10.42 9.76 -0.06
C LYS A 64 -11.13 10.50 1.05
N ALA A 65 -10.35 11.11 1.94
CA ALA A 65 -10.82 12.12 2.86
C ALA A 65 -10.56 13.50 2.25
N VAL A 66 -11.58 14.36 2.24
CA VAL A 66 -11.49 15.75 1.75
C VAL A 66 -11.87 16.69 2.88
N ASP A 67 -11.04 17.70 3.12
CA ASP A 67 -11.40 18.80 4.01
C ASP A 67 -12.43 19.70 3.34
N GLU A 68 -13.58 19.89 3.98
CA GLU A 68 -14.73 20.59 3.37
C GLU A 68 -14.51 22.09 3.19
N GLU A 69 -13.60 22.70 3.96
CA GLU A 69 -13.33 24.13 3.92
C GLU A 69 -12.38 24.49 2.78
N SER A 70 -11.28 23.75 2.67
CA SER A 70 -10.23 23.94 1.66
C SER A 70 -10.47 23.17 0.37
N ASN A 71 -11.32 22.14 0.41
CA ASN A 71 -11.50 21.14 -0.65
C ASN A 71 -10.20 20.39 -1.00
N GLU A 72 -9.25 20.34 -0.06
CA GLU A 72 -8.00 19.61 -0.22
C GLU A 72 -8.15 18.14 0.21
N LEU A 73 -7.41 17.26 -0.48
CA LEU A 73 -7.23 15.87 -0.06
C LEU A 73 -6.51 15.85 1.29
N ALA A 74 -7.11 15.20 2.28
CA ALA A 74 -6.55 15.06 3.63
C ALA A 74 -6.02 13.65 3.90
N GLY A 75 -6.56 12.63 3.22
CA GLY A 75 -6.17 11.25 3.44
C GLY A 75 -6.65 10.28 2.36
N TYR A 76 -6.07 9.09 2.40
CA TYR A 76 -6.34 8.00 1.46
C TYR A 76 -6.55 6.70 2.22
N LEU A 77 -7.60 5.97 1.84
CA LEU A 77 -7.98 4.70 2.42
C LEU A 77 -8.25 3.68 1.31
N VAL A 78 -7.61 2.53 1.41
CA VAL A 78 -7.87 1.39 0.53
C VAL A 78 -8.45 0.25 1.37
N LEU A 79 -9.59 -0.27 0.92
CA LEU A 79 -10.25 -1.42 1.49
C LEU A 79 -10.23 -2.56 0.50
N THR A 80 -9.53 -3.63 0.85
CA THR A 80 -9.48 -4.86 0.05
C THR A 80 -10.27 -5.94 0.78
N PRO A 81 -11.40 -6.41 0.23
CA PRO A 81 -12.07 -7.58 0.75
C PRO A 81 -11.15 -8.79 0.60
N LYS A 82 -11.04 -9.60 1.65
CA LYS A 82 -10.38 -10.90 1.61
C LYS A 82 -11.43 -11.94 1.90
N THR A 83 -11.96 -12.58 0.86
CA THR A 83 -12.87 -13.71 1.02
C THR A 83 -12.10 -15.04 1.07
N ARG A 84 -12.64 -16.02 1.80
CA ARG A 84 -12.12 -17.40 1.94
C ARG A 84 -11.62 -18.08 0.64
N ALA A 85 -12.10 -17.65 -0.54
CA ALA A 85 -11.68 -18.20 -1.84
C ALA A 85 -10.45 -17.49 -2.43
N GLU A 86 -10.29 -16.18 -2.22
CA GLU A 86 -9.16 -15.40 -2.75
C GLU A 86 -7.86 -15.67 -1.99
N VAL A 87 -7.94 -16.16 -0.75
CA VAL A 87 -6.75 -16.63 -0.02
C VAL A 87 -6.16 -17.88 -0.69
N ARG A 88 -6.97 -18.68 -1.40
CA ARG A 88 -6.48 -19.86 -2.14
C ARG A 88 -5.79 -19.50 -3.45
N GLU A 89 -6.19 -18.42 -4.12
CA GLU A 89 -5.47 -17.92 -5.30
C GLU A 89 -4.24 -17.09 -4.91
N GLY A 90 -4.27 -16.41 -3.75
CA GLY A 90 -3.06 -15.81 -3.14
C GLY A 90 -2.09 -16.84 -2.54
N ALA A 91 -2.56 -18.03 -2.19
CA ALA A 91 -1.75 -19.18 -1.77
C ALA A 91 -1.32 -20.10 -2.93
N GLN A 92 -1.83 -19.86 -4.14
CA GLN A 92 -1.29 -20.38 -5.39
C GLN A 92 -0.50 -19.27 -6.09
N ILE A 93 0.56 -18.80 -5.43
CA ILE A 93 1.82 -18.64 -6.17
C ILE A 93 2.07 -20.02 -6.74
N GLY A 94 1.81 -20.18 -8.05
CA GLY A 94 2.05 -21.44 -8.73
C GLY A 94 3.41 -21.99 -8.32
N ASP A 95 3.48 -23.30 -8.19
CA ASP A 95 4.67 -24.09 -7.89
C ASP A 95 5.71 -24.02 -9.03
N ASP A 96 5.75 -22.91 -9.77
CA ASP A 96 6.54 -22.65 -10.98
C ASP A 96 6.81 -21.14 -11.20
N ILE A 97 6.91 -20.33 -10.13
CA ILE A 97 7.34 -18.93 -10.24
C ILE A 97 8.83 -18.85 -9.87
N GLU A 98 9.65 -18.54 -10.87
CA GLU A 98 11.03 -18.09 -10.72
C GLU A 98 11.18 -17.23 -9.46
N LYS A 99 12.19 -17.51 -8.63
CA LYS A 99 12.52 -16.73 -7.43
C LYS A 99 12.19 -15.25 -7.68
N PRO A 100 11.25 -14.62 -6.94
CA PRO A 100 10.88 -13.24 -7.20
C PRO A 100 12.17 -12.42 -7.17
N SER A 101 12.52 -11.85 -8.32
CA SER A 101 13.72 -11.05 -8.45
C SER A 101 13.58 -9.88 -7.48
N VAL A 102 14.61 -9.68 -6.66
CA VAL A 102 14.61 -8.59 -5.68
C VAL A 102 14.54 -7.28 -6.47
N PRO A 103 13.53 -6.42 -6.24
CA PRO A 103 13.41 -5.17 -6.96
C PRO A 103 14.70 -4.36 -6.86
N GLU A 104 15.05 -3.71 -7.96
CA GLU A 104 16.25 -2.87 -8.00
C GLU A 104 16.20 -1.81 -6.89
N GLY A 105 17.32 -1.66 -6.18
CA GLY A 105 17.40 -0.75 -5.03
C GLY A 105 16.86 -1.30 -3.71
N MET A 106 16.55 -2.60 -3.59
CA MET A 106 16.18 -3.23 -2.31
C MET A 106 17.23 -4.19 -1.76
N HIS A 107 17.32 -4.28 -0.43
CA HIS A 107 18.18 -5.22 0.27
C HIS A 107 17.55 -6.62 0.30
N PRO A 108 18.16 -7.62 -0.37
CA PRO A 108 17.55 -8.95 -0.59
C PRO A 108 17.25 -9.68 0.73
N GLY A 109 18.16 -9.61 1.70
CA GLY A 109 17.97 -10.27 3.00
C GLY A 109 16.87 -9.65 3.86
N VAL A 110 16.65 -8.33 3.74
CA VAL A 110 15.62 -7.64 4.53
C VAL A 110 14.25 -7.91 3.90
N LEU A 111 14.18 -7.86 2.57
CA LEU A 111 12.97 -8.23 1.82
C LEU A 111 12.56 -9.68 2.16
N SER A 112 13.48 -10.63 2.10
CA SER A 112 13.18 -12.04 2.42
C SER A 112 12.67 -12.22 3.86
N ALA A 113 13.30 -11.57 4.84
CA ALA A 113 12.86 -11.62 6.23
C ALA A 113 11.44 -11.05 6.42
N LEU A 114 11.15 -9.92 5.77
CA LEU A 114 9.81 -9.31 5.80
C LEU A 114 8.76 -10.18 5.13
N THR A 115 9.07 -10.76 3.97
CA THR A 115 8.16 -11.67 3.27
C THR A 115 7.82 -12.87 4.14
N ASN A 116 8.82 -13.48 4.80
CA ASN A 116 8.58 -14.64 5.68
C ASN A 116 7.64 -14.31 6.84
N VAL A 117 7.85 -13.16 7.51
CA VAL A 117 6.98 -12.70 8.59
C VAL A 117 5.56 -12.43 8.08
N MET A 118 5.42 -11.78 6.93
CA MET A 118 4.10 -11.52 6.33
C MET A 118 3.38 -12.81 5.95
N THR A 119 4.09 -13.81 5.41
CA THR A 119 3.54 -15.14 5.11
C THR A 119 3.03 -15.83 6.37
N GLU A 120 3.78 -15.76 7.47
CA GLU A 120 3.37 -16.36 8.74
C GLU A 120 2.10 -15.70 9.29
N ILE A 121 2.06 -14.35 9.31
CA ILE A 121 0.87 -13.59 9.72
C ILE A 121 -0.34 -13.96 8.85
N ASN A 122 -0.16 -13.98 7.53
CA ASN A 122 -1.24 -14.31 6.60
C ASN A 122 -1.80 -15.71 6.84
N ARG A 123 -0.93 -16.69 7.12
CA ARG A 123 -1.33 -18.08 7.45
C ARG A 123 -2.16 -18.14 8.73
N GLU A 124 -1.86 -17.31 9.73
CA GLU A 124 -2.65 -17.24 10.96
C GLU A 124 -4.03 -16.62 10.73
N THR A 125 -4.15 -15.72 9.76
CA THR A 125 -5.40 -15.02 9.41
C THR A 125 -6.19 -15.65 8.26
N GLU A 126 -5.64 -16.68 7.60
CA GLU A 126 -6.18 -17.31 6.38
C GLU A 126 -7.61 -17.86 6.54
N ASN A 127 -7.99 -18.26 7.76
CA ASN A 127 -9.32 -18.83 8.04
C ASN A 127 -10.35 -17.79 8.50
N LEU A 128 -10.01 -16.50 8.45
CA LEU A 128 -10.88 -15.41 8.90
C LEU A 128 -11.24 -14.51 7.73
N ASP A 129 -12.55 -14.33 7.49
CA ASP A 129 -13.00 -13.24 6.62
C ASP A 129 -12.65 -11.91 7.28
N HIS A 130 -11.88 -11.07 6.59
CA HIS A 130 -11.45 -9.78 7.13
C HIS A 130 -11.30 -8.73 6.03
N LEU A 131 -11.33 -7.46 6.44
CA LEU A 131 -10.98 -6.34 5.58
C LEU A 131 -9.52 -5.99 5.80
N GLY A 132 -8.73 -6.00 4.72
CA GLY A 132 -7.43 -5.37 4.72
C GLY A 132 -7.62 -3.85 4.67
N ILE A 133 -7.17 -3.15 5.71
CA ILE A 133 -7.22 -1.69 5.79
C ILE A 133 -5.81 -1.14 5.60
N GLN A 134 -5.61 -0.31 4.58
CA GLN A 134 -4.41 0.51 4.45
C GLN A 134 -4.79 1.99 4.48
N THR A 135 -4.46 2.66 5.59
CA THR A 135 -4.67 4.10 5.77
C THR A 135 -3.37 4.86 5.54
N LEU A 136 -3.42 5.89 4.70
CA LEU A 136 -2.29 6.76 4.39
C LEU A 136 -2.74 8.20 4.60
N ASN A 137 -2.14 8.86 5.59
CA ASN A 137 -2.49 10.23 5.98
C ASN A 137 -1.43 11.20 5.49
N SER A 138 -1.85 12.32 4.90
CA SER A 138 -0.99 13.50 4.87
C SER A 138 -1.01 14.10 6.28
N GLU A 139 0.12 14.12 6.99
CA GLU A 139 0.14 14.88 8.24
C GLU A 139 0.08 16.36 7.87
N LEU A 140 -1.00 17.01 8.28
CA LEU A 140 -1.04 18.45 8.50
C LEU A 140 0.11 18.81 9.45
N GLY A 141 0.86 19.85 9.09
CA GLY A 141 2.17 20.20 9.66
C GLY A 141 2.23 20.32 11.20
N PRO A 142 3.45 20.31 11.77
CA PRO A 142 3.65 20.33 13.21
C PRO A 142 3.19 21.69 13.78
N TYR A 143 2.33 21.65 14.80
CA TYR A 143 2.21 22.73 15.78
C TYR A 143 3.40 22.69 16.74
#